data_AF-A0A2X1PVV7-F1
#
_entry.id   AF-A0A2X1PVV7-F1
#
_cell.length_a   1.000
_cell.length_b   1.000
_cell.length_c   1.000
_cell.angle_alpha   90.00
_cell.angle_beta   90.00
_cell.angle_gamma   90.00
#
_symmetry.space_group_name_H-M   'P 1'
#
loop_
_entity.id
_entity.type
_entity.pdbx_description
1 polymer ?
#
loop_
_entity_poly.entity_id
_entity_poly.type
_entity_poly.pdbx_seq_one_letter_code
_entity_poly.pdbx_strand_id
1 'polypeptide(L)'
;MNVNRTAVVSVTTKDSRAIQEIASYTKHGELIKLNASPSVTQLFQQVMQQNLISKGFRVGQLNGSNAWVTVDVREFGTQVEQGNLRYKLNTKIQATVYVQGAKGSYNKSFNVTRSQEGVFNADNDEIHKVLSQTFNDIVNNIYQDQEVAAAINQYSN
;
A
#
# COMPACT_ATOMS: atom_id res chain seq x y z
N MET A 1 15.88 -14.21 23.31
CA MET A 1 15.88 -12.74 23.48
C MET A 1 14.54 -12.21 23.00
N ASN A 2 13.68 -11.76 23.93
CA ASN A 2 12.37 -11.16 23.62
C ASN A 2 12.49 -9.64 23.71
N VAL A 3 12.69 -8.97 22.57
CA VAL A 3 13.01 -7.52 22.52
C VAL A 3 11.78 -6.62 22.34
N ASN A 4 10.58 -7.18 22.07
CA ASN A 4 9.40 -6.39 21.68
C ASN A 4 8.51 -5.89 22.84
N ARG A 5 9.01 -5.81 24.09
CA ARG A 5 8.13 -5.67 25.27
C ARG A 5 7.62 -4.27 25.63
N THR A 6 7.95 -3.18 24.92
CA THR A 6 7.58 -1.81 25.37
C THR A 6 7.15 -0.79 24.31
N ALA A 7 7.23 -1.08 23.00
CA ALA A 7 6.84 -0.10 21.98
C ALA A 7 5.32 -0.08 21.75
N VAL A 8 4.69 1.06 22.03
CA VAL A 8 3.30 1.37 21.66
C VAL A 8 3.35 2.23 20.40
N VAL A 9 2.76 1.73 19.32
CA VAL A 9 2.89 2.31 17.99
C VAL A 9 1.55 2.87 17.55
N SER A 10 1.53 4.09 17.04
CA SER A 10 0.35 4.61 16.34
C SER A 10 0.53 4.46 14.84
N VAL A 11 -0.48 3.93 14.15
CA VAL A 11 -0.48 3.77 12.69
C VAL A 11 -1.44 4.76 12.07
N THR A 12 -0.94 5.56 11.13
CA THR A 12 -1.75 6.46 10.29
C THR A 12 -1.46 6.17 8.83
N THR A 13 -2.43 6.45 7.96
CA THR A 13 -2.25 6.33 6.52
C THR A 13 -2.75 7.59 5.84
N LYS A 14 -2.01 8.05 4.84
CA LYS A 14 -2.40 9.17 3.99
C LYS A 14 -2.32 8.78 2.52
N ASP A 15 -3.21 9.35 1.73
CA ASP A 15 -3.20 9.21 0.27
C ASP A 15 -2.56 10.47 -0.32
N SER A 16 -1.37 10.33 -0.90
CA SER A 16 -0.68 11.43 -1.60
C SER A 16 -0.64 11.19 -3.11
N ARG A 17 -1.50 10.31 -3.64
CA ARG A 17 -1.64 10.09 -5.09
C ARG A 17 -2.18 11.36 -5.74
N ALA A 18 -1.71 11.65 -6.96
CA ALA A 18 -2.22 12.76 -7.75
C ALA A 18 -3.68 12.54 -8.21
N ILE A 19 -4.08 11.28 -8.35
CA ILE A 19 -5.37 10.84 -8.87
C ILE A 19 -5.92 9.78 -7.90
N GLN A 20 -7.19 9.93 -7.49
CA GLN A 20 -7.79 9.00 -6.51
C GLN A 20 -8.35 7.74 -7.20
N GLU A 21 -8.77 7.88 -8.46
CA GLU A 21 -9.19 6.76 -9.30
C GLU A 21 -8.05 5.72 -9.41
N ILE A 22 -8.43 4.44 -9.36
CA ILE A 22 -7.48 3.32 -9.43
C ILE A 22 -7.27 2.84 -10.86
N ALA A 23 -8.17 3.18 -11.77
CA ALA A 23 -8.02 2.94 -13.19
C ALA A 23 -9.00 3.81 -13.97
N SER A 24 -8.69 4.07 -15.22
CA SER A 24 -9.63 4.61 -16.19
C SER A 24 -9.42 3.93 -17.53
N TYR A 25 -10.51 3.69 -18.26
CA TYR A 25 -10.45 3.09 -19.60
C TYR A 25 -11.67 3.49 -20.42
N THR A 26 -11.54 3.42 -21.74
CA THR A 26 -12.64 3.73 -22.65
C THR A 26 -13.38 2.44 -23.01
N LYS A 27 -14.71 2.46 -22.94
CA LYS A 27 -15.57 1.37 -23.41
C LYS A 27 -16.69 1.97 -24.25
N HIS A 28 -16.83 1.53 -25.50
CA HIS A 28 -17.83 2.04 -26.44
C HIS A 28 -17.82 3.59 -26.61
N GLY A 29 -16.64 4.21 -26.52
CA GLY A 29 -16.48 5.67 -26.62
C GLY A 29 -16.72 6.43 -25.31
N GLU A 30 -17.08 5.75 -24.22
CA GLU A 30 -17.28 6.35 -22.90
C GLU A 30 -16.09 6.09 -21.99
N LEU A 31 -15.61 7.13 -21.29
CA LEU A 31 -14.56 7.02 -20.29
C LEU A 31 -15.14 6.49 -18.97
N ILE A 32 -14.75 5.27 -18.61
CA ILE A 32 -15.10 4.64 -17.34
C ILE A 32 -13.96 4.88 -16.34
N LYS A 33 -14.33 5.29 -15.13
CA LYS A 33 -13.42 5.50 -14.00
C LYS A 33 -13.72 4.52 -12.89
N LEU A 34 -12.69 3.88 -12.37
CA LEU A 34 -12.79 2.90 -11.28
C LEU A 34 -12.20 3.49 -10.00
N ASN A 35 -12.85 3.23 -8.87
CA ASN A 35 -12.40 3.60 -7.53
C ASN A 35 -12.30 2.35 -6.66
N ALA A 36 -11.39 2.38 -5.67
CA ALA A 36 -11.28 1.29 -4.70
C ALA A 36 -12.40 1.36 -3.65
N SER A 37 -12.93 0.20 -3.29
CA SER A 37 -13.80 0.00 -2.13
C SER A 37 -13.39 -1.28 -1.40
N PRO A 38 -12.92 -1.24 -0.14
CA PRO A 38 -12.66 -0.07 0.71
C PRO A 38 -11.64 0.94 0.14
N SER A 39 -11.54 2.13 0.73
CA SER A 39 -10.60 3.14 0.25
C SER A 39 -9.15 2.65 0.38
N VAL A 40 -8.26 3.13 -0.50
CA VAL A 40 -6.84 2.74 -0.49
C VAL A 40 -6.19 3.01 0.88
N THR A 41 -6.55 4.12 1.52
CA THR A 41 -6.08 4.46 2.87
C THR A 41 -6.50 3.43 3.91
N GLN A 42 -7.76 2.97 3.88
CA GLN A 42 -8.26 1.95 4.80
C GLN A 42 -7.54 0.63 4.60
N LEU A 43 -7.32 0.22 3.35
CA LEU A 43 -6.61 -1.01 3.01
C LEU A 43 -5.18 -1.02 3.60
N PHE A 44 -4.38 0.02 3.34
CA PHE A 44 -3.02 0.09 3.86
C PHE A 44 -2.96 0.26 5.38
N GLN A 45 -3.91 0.99 5.97
CA GLN A 45 -4.00 1.11 7.42
C GLN A 45 -4.23 -0.26 8.08
N GLN A 46 -5.16 -1.06 7.55
CA GLN A 46 -5.42 -2.41 8.05
C GLN A 46 -4.21 -3.32 7.89
N VAL A 47 -3.57 -3.32 6.71
CA VAL A 47 -2.37 -4.11 6.43
C VAL A 47 -1.25 -3.78 7.41
N MET A 48 -0.95 -2.50 7.62
CA MET A 48 0.13 -2.08 8.52
C MET A 48 -0.19 -2.39 9.98
N GLN A 49 -1.43 -2.20 10.42
CA GLN A 49 -1.84 -2.57 11.78
C GLN A 49 -1.67 -4.08 12.03
N GLN A 50 -2.18 -4.91 11.11
CA GLN A 50 -2.05 -6.37 11.21
C GLN A 50 -0.58 -6.82 11.13
N ASN A 51 0.22 -6.19 10.26
CA ASN A 51 1.66 -6.43 10.18
C ASN A 51 2.35 -6.20 11.52
N LEU A 52 2.16 -5.03 12.14
CA LEU A 52 2.81 -4.69 13.39
C LEU A 52 2.33 -5.58 14.55
N ILE A 53 1.02 -5.87 14.62
CA ILE A 53 0.46 -6.80 15.61
C ILE A 53 1.08 -8.20 15.44
N SER A 54 1.20 -8.69 14.20
CA SER A 54 1.82 -10.01 13.92
C SER A 54 3.29 -10.08 14.34
N LYS A 55 3.98 -8.93 14.35
CA LYS A 55 5.37 -8.79 14.82
C LYS A 55 5.47 -8.48 16.32
N GLY A 56 4.35 -8.46 17.05
CA GLY A 56 4.31 -8.33 18.50
C GLY A 56 4.26 -6.89 19.03
N PHE A 57 4.03 -5.90 18.17
CA PHE A 57 3.85 -4.51 18.59
C PHE A 57 2.44 -4.26 19.10
N ARG A 58 2.31 -3.34 20.07
CA ARG A 58 1.00 -2.87 20.54
C ARG A 58 0.59 -1.64 19.73
N VAL A 59 -0.47 -1.77 18.93
CA VAL A 59 -1.03 -0.62 18.22
C VAL A 59 -1.91 0.18 19.18
N GLY A 60 -1.57 1.44 19.41
CA GLY A 60 -2.22 2.33 20.37
C GLY A 60 -2.68 3.65 19.75
N GLN A 61 -3.31 4.49 20.58
CA GLN A 61 -3.69 5.85 20.22
C GLN A 61 -2.47 6.77 20.17
N LEU A 62 -2.55 7.85 19.39
CA LEU A 62 -1.45 8.80 19.12
C LEU A 62 -0.76 9.32 20.40
N ASN A 63 -1.54 9.66 21.44
CA ASN A 63 -1.03 10.32 22.65
C ASN A 63 -0.34 9.37 23.65
N GLY A 64 -0.46 8.06 23.45
CA GLY A 64 0.19 7.04 24.30
C GLY A 64 1.26 6.23 23.57
N SER A 65 1.61 6.63 22.33
CA SER A 65 2.54 5.91 21.48
C SER A 65 3.94 6.52 21.58
N ASN A 66 4.97 5.69 21.62
CA ASN A 66 6.38 6.11 21.60
C ASN A 66 7.02 6.01 20.20
N ALA A 67 6.27 5.51 19.21
CA ALA A 67 6.61 5.58 17.81
C ALA A 67 5.37 5.82 16.93
N TRP A 68 5.53 6.65 15.91
CA TRP A 68 4.51 6.99 14.92
C TRP A 68 4.89 6.37 13.59
N VAL A 69 4.00 5.52 13.06
CA VAL A 69 4.15 4.88 11.76
C VAL A 69 3.13 5.50 10.81
N THR A 70 3.62 6.21 9.79
CA THR A 70 2.78 6.80 8.75
C THR A 70 3.01 6.06 7.43
N VAL A 71 1.94 5.52 6.84
CA VAL A 71 1.96 4.96 5.49
C VAL A 71 1.53 6.03 4.50
N ASP A 72 2.43 6.41 3.60
CA ASP A 72 2.19 7.37 2.53
C ASP A 72 1.99 6.63 1.21
N VAL A 73 0.75 6.55 0.73
CA VAL A 73 0.44 5.94 -0.56
C VAL A 73 0.71 6.95 -1.66
N ARG A 74 1.63 6.62 -2.57
CA ARG A 74 2.08 7.52 -3.66
C ARG A 74 1.55 7.12 -5.01
N GLU A 75 1.38 5.81 -5.22
CA GLU A 75 0.85 5.23 -6.44
C GLU A 75 -0.04 4.07 -6.04
N PHE A 76 -1.24 3.99 -6.63
CA PHE A 76 -2.13 2.85 -6.49
C PHE A 76 -3.08 2.88 -7.66
N GLY A 77 -2.76 2.14 -8.70
CA GLY A 77 -3.65 2.04 -9.84
C GLY A 77 -3.08 1.27 -11.02
N THR A 78 -3.91 1.15 -12.04
CA THR A 78 -3.66 0.44 -13.29
C THR A 78 -3.87 1.40 -14.44
N GLN A 79 -2.81 1.63 -15.20
CA GLN A 79 -2.89 2.31 -16.48
C GLN A 79 -3.36 1.30 -17.53
N VAL A 80 -4.45 1.65 -18.22
CA VAL A 80 -5.04 0.82 -19.27
C VAL A 80 -4.69 1.41 -20.62
N GLU A 81 -3.87 0.71 -21.37
CA GLU A 81 -3.54 1.03 -22.76
C GLU A 81 -4.37 0.12 -23.67
N GLN A 82 -5.27 0.70 -24.47
CA GLN A 82 -6.08 -0.05 -25.43
C GLN A 82 -5.65 0.25 -26.86
N GLY A 83 -5.39 -0.80 -27.63
CA GLY A 83 -5.29 -0.77 -29.08
C GLY A 83 -6.46 -1.53 -29.72
N ASN A 84 -6.48 -1.62 -31.05
CA ASN A 84 -7.61 -2.20 -31.80
C ASN A 84 -7.87 -3.69 -31.51
N LEU A 85 -6.86 -4.46 -31.09
CA LEU A 85 -6.96 -5.92 -30.89
C LEU A 85 -6.39 -6.40 -29.56
N ARG A 86 -5.67 -5.53 -28.84
CA ARG A 86 -4.94 -5.86 -27.63
C ARG A 86 -5.07 -4.73 -26.63
N TYR A 87 -5.02 -5.11 -25.37
CA TYR A 87 -4.86 -4.18 -24.28
C TYR A 87 -3.62 -4.53 -23.47
N LYS A 88 -3.10 -3.52 -22.77
CA LYS A 88 -2.03 -3.66 -21.80
C LYS A 88 -2.45 -2.98 -20.50
N LEU A 89 -2.31 -3.72 -19.41
CA LEU A 89 -2.54 -3.25 -18.06
C LEU A 89 -1.19 -3.06 -17.39
N ASN A 90 -0.87 -1.84 -17.02
CA ASN A 90 0.33 -1.51 -16.26
C ASN A 90 -0.09 -1.06 -14.86
N THR A 91 -0.05 -1.99 -13.91
CA THR A 91 -0.36 -1.71 -12.51
C THR A 91 0.89 -1.29 -11.77
N LYS A 92 0.78 -0.21 -11.01
CA LYS A 92 1.85 0.30 -10.14
C LYS A 92 1.25 0.60 -8.76
N ILE A 93 1.89 0.06 -7.74
CA ILE A 93 1.58 0.37 -6.35
C ILE A 93 2.87 0.79 -5.64
N GLN A 94 2.83 1.96 -5.01
CA GLN A 94 3.94 2.50 -4.24
C GLN A 94 3.42 3.06 -2.92
N ALA A 95 4.01 2.59 -1.82
CA ALA A 95 3.75 3.09 -0.49
C ALA A 95 5.07 3.31 0.24
N THR A 96 5.23 4.45 0.89
CA THR A 96 6.38 4.73 1.75
C THR A 96 5.96 4.73 3.20
N VAL A 97 6.61 3.89 3.98
CA VAL A 97 6.39 3.78 5.42
C VAL A 97 7.40 4.66 6.12
N TYR A 98 6.91 5.61 6.90
CA TYR A 98 7.69 6.49 7.75
C TYR A 98 7.55 6.03 9.19
N VAL A 99 8.67 5.81 9.86
CA VAL A 99 8.77 5.55 11.29
C VAL A 99 9.38 6.79 11.93
N GLN A 100 8.68 7.38 12.89
CA GLN A 100 9.18 8.49 13.70
C GLN A 100 9.14 8.07 15.17
N GLY A 101 10.22 8.27 15.89
CA GLY A 101 10.28 8.09 17.34
C GLY A 101 11.07 9.22 18.00
N ALA A 102 11.24 9.12 19.32
CA ALA A 102 11.98 10.12 20.09
C ALA A 102 13.47 10.21 19.70
N LYS A 103 14.06 9.08 19.29
CA LYS A 103 15.50 9.01 18.93
C LYS A 103 15.80 9.26 17.45
N GLY A 104 14.79 9.47 16.62
CA GLY A 104 15.00 9.73 15.20
C GLY A 104 13.88 9.22 14.31
N SER A 105 14.18 9.14 13.02
CA SER A 105 13.25 8.71 12.00
C SER A 105 13.89 7.76 10.99
N TYR A 106 13.05 6.95 10.37
CA TYR A 106 13.41 6.03 9.32
C TYR A 106 12.28 5.98 8.29
N ASN A 107 12.61 5.72 7.04
CA ASN A 107 11.61 5.52 6.01
C ASN A 107 12.02 4.42 5.04
N LYS A 108 11.03 3.67 4.57
CA LYS A 108 11.20 2.61 3.58
C LYS A 108 10.11 2.68 2.54
N SER A 109 10.50 2.60 1.28
CA SER A 109 9.56 2.58 0.16
C SER A 109 9.35 1.16 -0.34
N PHE A 110 8.08 0.77 -0.42
CA PHE A 110 7.62 -0.46 -1.04
C PHE A 110 7.07 -0.11 -2.42
N ASN A 111 7.54 -0.80 -3.44
CA ASN A 111 7.07 -0.63 -4.80
C ASN A 111 6.85 -2.01 -5.42
N VAL A 112 5.74 -2.15 -6.13
CA VAL A 112 5.47 -3.31 -6.97
C VAL A 112 4.84 -2.82 -8.26
N THR A 113 5.32 -3.36 -9.36
CA THR A 113 4.74 -3.17 -10.69
C THR A 113 4.37 -4.50 -11.29
N ARG A 114 3.26 -4.53 -12.02
CA ARG A 114 2.84 -5.68 -12.81
C ARG A 114 2.35 -5.19 -14.16
N SER A 115 2.78 -5.88 -15.21
CA SER A 115 2.26 -5.66 -16.56
C SER A 115 1.58 -6.93 -17.05
N GLN A 116 0.38 -6.79 -17.61
CA GLN A 116 -0.35 -7.89 -18.23
C GLN A 116 -0.91 -7.44 -19.57
N GLU A 117 -0.76 -8.28 -20.59
CA GLU A 117 -1.33 -8.07 -21.91
C GLU A 117 -2.47 -9.06 -22.15
N GLY A 118 -3.49 -8.62 -22.88
CA GLY A 118 -4.60 -9.46 -23.29
C GLY A 118 -5.08 -9.10 -24.69
N VAL A 119 -5.96 -9.95 -25.23
CA VAL A 119 -6.63 -9.72 -26.51
C VAL A 119 -8.01 -9.11 -26.27
N PHE A 120 -8.52 -8.39 -27.27
CA PHE A 120 -9.76 -7.61 -27.21
C PHE A 120 -9.66 -6.40 -26.26
N ASN A 121 -10.79 -6.00 -25.65
CA ASN A 121 -10.86 -4.86 -24.76
C ASN A 121 -10.60 -5.28 -23.31
N ALA A 122 -9.92 -4.44 -22.54
CA ALA A 122 -9.84 -4.60 -21.10
C ALA A 122 -11.24 -4.46 -20.47
N ASP A 123 -11.52 -5.28 -19.47
CA ASP A 123 -12.72 -5.16 -18.64
C ASP A 123 -12.38 -4.90 -17.17
N ASN A 124 -13.42 -4.61 -16.37
CA ASN A 124 -13.26 -4.36 -14.95
C ASN A 124 -12.67 -5.55 -14.19
N ASP A 125 -12.99 -6.78 -14.61
CA ASP A 125 -12.62 -7.99 -13.89
C ASP A 125 -11.12 -8.27 -14.02
N GLU A 126 -10.56 -8.10 -15.21
CA GLU A 126 -9.12 -8.23 -15.44
C GLU A 126 -8.34 -7.08 -14.78
N ILE A 127 -8.84 -5.83 -14.84
CA ILE A 127 -8.21 -4.71 -14.12
C ILE A 127 -8.20 -4.99 -12.61
N HIS A 128 -9.33 -5.43 -12.05
CA HIS A 128 -9.45 -5.76 -10.65
C HIS A 128 -8.49 -6.88 -10.26
N LYS A 129 -8.45 -7.97 -11.03
CA LYS A 129 -7.58 -9.12 -10.80
C LYS A 129 -6.10 -8.74 -10.77
N VAL A 130 -5.60 -8.02 -11.78
CA VAL A 130 -4.20 -7.59 -11.84
C VAL A 130 -3.86 -6.65 -10.69
N LEU A 131 -4.77 -5.73 -10.36
CA LEU A 131 -4.60 -4.81 -9.24
C LEU A 131 -4.57 -5.56 -7.89
N SER A 132 -5.50 -6.50 -7.65
CA SER A 132 -5.54 -7.31 -6.43
C SER A 132 -4.29 -8.17 -6.28
N GLN A 133 -3.81 -8.79 -7.34
CA GLN A 133 -2.55 -9.55 -7.31
C GLN A 133 -1.38 -8.64 -6.93
N THR A 134 -1.31 -7.45 -7.52
CA THR A 134 -0.22 -6.49 -7.26
C THR A 134 -0.29 -5.95 -5.84
N PHE A 135 -1.51 -5.76 -5.33
CA PHE A 135 -1.73 -5.40 -3.94
C PHE A 135 -1.29 -6.50 -2.98
N ASN A 136 -1.62 -7.77 -3.27
CA ASN A 136 -1.17 -8.89 -2.45
C ASN A 136 0.35 -9.01 -2.41
N ASP A 137 1.05 -8.73 -3.52
CA ASP A 137 2.51 -8.75 -3.56
C ASP A 137 3.13 -7.65 -2.68
N ILE A 138 2.61 -6.42 -2.73
CA ILE A 138 3.14 -5.35 -1.86
C ILE A 138 2.82 -5.63 -0.38
N VAL A 139 1.65 -6.20 -0.08
CA VAL A 139 1.29 -6.66 1.25
C VAL A 139 2.29 -7.71 1.74
N ASN A 140 2.57 -8.73 0.92
CA ASN A 140 3.55 -9.76 1.25
C ASN A 140 4.94 -9.17 1.51
N ASN A 141 5.39 -8.20 0.70
CA ASN A 141 6.65 -7.50 0.91
C ASN A 141 6.67 -6.76 2.25
N ILE A 142 5.57 -6.09 2.63
CA ILE A 142 5.44 -5.43 3.95
C ILE A 142 5.46 -6.47 5.09
N TYR A 143 4.79 -7.62 4.93
CA TYR A 143 4.80 -8.70 5.92
C TYR A 143 6.16 -9.35 6.13
N GLN A 144 6.90 -9.57 5.06
CA GLN A 144 8.23 -10.17 5.11
C GLN A 144 9.31 -9.18 5.57
N ASP A 145 9.05 -7.87 5.47
CA ASP A 145 9.99 -6.84 5.91
C ASP A 145 10.31 -6.93 7.41
N GLN A 146 11.60 -6.85 7.74
CA GLN A 146 12.09 -6.80 9.11
C GLN A 146 12.64 -5.42 9.47
N GLU A 147 12.93 -4.57 8.49
CA GLU A 147 13.60 -3.28 8.71
C GLU A 147 12.68 -2.25 9.38
N VAL A 148 11.40 -2.17 8.98
CA VAL A 148 10.42 -1.29 9.62
C VAL A 148 10.26 -1.64 11.10
N ALA A 149 10.18 -2.94 11.41
CA ALA A 149 10.09 -3.41 12.80
C ALA A 149 11.37 -3.11 13.60
N ALA A 150 12.54 -3.35 13.00
CA ALA A 150 13.82 -3.02 13.63
C ALA A 150 13.94 -1.51 13.90
N ALA A 151 13.54 -0.68 12.95
CA ALA A 151 13.52 0.77 13.08
C ALA A 151 12.59 1.22 14.21
N ILE A 152 11.37 0.69 14.31
CA ILE A 152 10.45 1.01 15.42
C ILE A 152 11.14 0.76 16.76
N ASN A 153 11.72 -0.43 16.96
CA ASN A 153 12.41 -0.78 18.21
C ASN A 153 13.62 0.12 18.51
N GLN A 154 14.35 0.53 17.47
CA GLN A 154 15.52 1.40 17.60
C GLN A 154 15.15 2.84 17.98
N TYR A 155 14.07 3.38 17.40
CA TYR A 155 13.70 4.79 17.56
C TYR A 155 12.66 5.05 18.66
N SER A 156 11.94 4.02 19.14
CA SER A 156 10.88 4.14 20.15
C SER A 156 11.38 4.25 21.60
N ASN A 157 12.58 3.75 21.88
CA ASN A 157 13.20 3.77 23.21
C ASN A 157 14.19 4.92 23.30
#